data_AF-A0A2N2CX37-F1
#
_entry.id   AF-A0A2N2CX37-F1
#
_cell.length_a   1.000
_cell.length_b   1.000
_cell.length_c   1.000
_cell.angle_alpha   90.00
_cell.angle_beta   90.00
_cell.angle_gamma   90.00
#
_symmetry.space_group_name_H-M   'P 1'
#
loop_
_entity.id
_entity.type
_entity.pdbx_description
1 polymer ?
#
loop_
_entity_poly.entity_id
_entity_poly.type
_entity_poly.pdbx_seq_one_letter_code
_entity_poly.pdbx_strand_id
1 'polypeptide(L)'
;MINNLYGIEIESNENYVVNALTQKGYPLYYWTSGTSKVDFMIEKQSDVFPMEVKARGNVKSGSLSVYVKRYDPTYSIRISGKNFGFENNILSIPLYTVFCL
;
A
#
# COMPACT_ATOMS: atom_id res chain seq x y z
N MET A 1 3.97 -14.44 -1.18
CA MET A 1 3.41 -14.88 0.11
C MET A 1 2.86 -13.67 0.82
N ILE A 2 1.65 -13.78 1.39
CA ILE A 2 1.06 -12.77 2.26
C ILE A 2 1.53 -13.05 3.68
N ASN A 3 1.93 -12.02 4.40
CA ASN A 3 2.54 -12.13 5.72
C ASN A 3 1.96 -11.06 6.65
N ASN A 4 1.87 -11.38 7.95
CA ASN A 4 1.43 -10.42 8.97
C ASN A 4 2.53 -9.38 9.22
N LEU A 5 2.15 -8.11 9.38
CA LEU A 5 3.08 -7.01 9.64
C LEU A 5 3.63 -6.98 11.09
N TYR A 6 3.04 -7.73 12.03
CA TYR A 6 3.51 -7.76 13.43
C TYR A 6 4.95 -8.27 13.56
N GLY A 7 5.78 -7.52 14.30
CA GLY A 7 7.17 -7.90 14.60
C GLY A 7 8.16 -7.57 13.48
N ILE A 8 7.76 -6.78 12.47
CA ILE A 8 8.60 -6.36 11.36
C ILE A 8 9.08 -4.92 11.56
N GLU A 9 10.35 -4.69 11.24
CA GLU A 9 10.92 -3.35 11.18
C GLU A 9 10.30 -2.56 10.02
N ILE A 10 9.62 -1.46 10.37
CA ILE A 10 8.96 -0.56 9.42
C ILE A 10 9.88 0.60 9.10
N GLU A 11 9.97 0.97 7.82
CA GLU A 11 10.77 2.11 7.41
C GLU A 11 10.16 3.41 7.96
N SER A 12 11.02 4.37 8.37
CA SER A 12 10.57 5.59 9.06
C SER A 12 9.49 6.40 8.30
N ASN A 13 9.53 6.38 6.96
CA ASN A 13 8.56 7.02 6.07
C ASN A 13 7.20 6.33 6.01
N GLU A 14 7.08 5.11 6.51
CA GLU A 14 5.85 4.31 6.49
C GLU A 14 5.12 4.32 7.85
N ASN A 15 5.81 4.69 8.93
CA ASN A 15 5.25 4.69 10.29
C ASN A 15 3.94 5.46 10.42
N TYR A 16 3.81 6.61 9.74
CA TYR A 16 2.56 7.36 9.74
C TYR A 16 1.39 6.56 9.13
N VAL A 17 1.65 5.85 8.03
CA VAL A 17 0.66 5.03 7.33
C VAL A 17 0.21 3.87 8.20
N VAL A 18 1.16 3.17 8.82
CA VAL A 18 0.88 2.05 9.75
C VAL A 18 0.01 2.53 10.91
N ASN A 19 0.38 3.63 11.55
CA ASN A 19 -0.38 4.18 12.68
C ASN A 19 -1.79 4.60 12.27
N ALA A 20 -1.95 5.31 11.16
CA ALA A 20 -3.25 5.77 10.69
C ALA A 20 -4.19 4.60 10.35
N LEU A 21 -3.70 3.58 9.66
CA LEU A 21 -4.51 2.41 9.28
C LEU A 21 -4.84 1.51 10.49
N THR A 22 -3.88 1.30 11.39
CA THR A 22 -4.10 0.50 12.60
C THR A 22 -5.11 1.18 13.53
N GLN A 23 -5.06 2.51 13.67
CA GLN A 23 -6.06 3.27 14.45
C GLN A 23 -7.47 3.18 13.85
N LYS A 24 -7.59 2.95 12.54
CA LYS A 24 -8.85 2.67 11.85
C LYS A 24 -9.34 1.23 12.01
N GLY A 25 -8.55 0.37 12.66
CA GLY A 25 -8.89 -1.04 12.88
C GLY A 25 -8.58 -1.95 11.69
N TYR A 26 -7.78 -1.49 10.72
CA TYR A 26 -7.35 -2.36 9.63
C TYR A 26 -6.24 -3.31 10.11
N PRO A 27 -6.42 -4.65 9.96
CA PRO A 27 -5.30 -5.57 10.07
C PRO A 27 -4.34 -5.33 8.90
N LEU A 28 -3.05 -5.20 9.19
CA LEU A 28 -2.03 -4.90 8.19
C LEU A 28 -1.22 -6.14 7.81
N TYR A 29 -1.08 -6.33 6.50
CA TYR A 29 -0.28 -7.40 5.91
C TYR A 29 0.67 -6.79 4.88
N TYR A 30 1.70 -7.53 4.50
CA TYR A 30 2.55 -7.21 3.35
C TYR A 30 2.69 -8.44 2.46
N TRP A 31 3.08 -8.22 1.20
CA TRP A 31 3.26 -9.31 0.25
C TRP A 31 4.67 -9.32 -0.32
N THR A 32 5.22 -10.52 -0.51
CA THR A 32 6.51 -10.73 -1.17
C THR A 32 6.44 -11.76 -2.29
N SER A 33 7.25 -11.59 -3.33
CA SER A 33 7.48 -12.60 -4.37
C SER A 33 8.86 -12.41 -4.99
N GLY A 34 9.80 -13.31 -4.66
CA GLY A 34 11.21 -13.11 -5.02
C GLY A 34 11.74 -11.83 -4.38
N THR A 35 12.24 -10.91 -5.20
CA THR A 35 12.72 -9.58 -4.77
C THR A 35 11.63 -8.52 -4.68
N SER A 36 10.39 -8.82 -5.09
CA SER A 36 9.28 -7.87 -5.03
C SER A 36 8.63 -7.87 -3.65
N LYS A 37 8.39 -6.67 -3.10
CA LYS A 37 7.64 -6.44 -1.85
C LYS A 37 6.59 -5.35 -2.08
N VAL A 38 5.34 -5.65 -1.74
CA VAL A 38 4.26 -4.65 -1.60
C VAL A 38 4.17 -4.30 -0.12
N ASP A 39 4.22 -3.01 0.19
CA ASP A 39 4.43 -2.51 1.56
C ASP A 39 3.27 -2.89 2.48
N PHE A 40 2.03 -2.65 2.03
CA PHE A 40 0.83 -2.94 2.80
C PHE A 40 -0.27 -3.55 1.95
N MET A 41 -1.14 -4.32 2.58
CA MET A 41 -2.42 -4.76 2.03
C MET A 41 -3.48 -4.60 3.12
N ILE A 42 -4.61 -4.04 2.75
CA ILE A 42 -5.81 -4.00 3.59
C ILE A 42 -6.93 -4.78 2.92
N GLU A 43 -7.79 -5.36 3.76
CA GLU A 43 -9.02 -6.00 3.32
C GLU A 43 -10.20 -5.07 3.61
N LYS A 44 -11.11 -4.93 2.64
CA LYS A 44 -12.37 -4.23 2.81
C LYS A 44 -13.41 -4.86 1.90
N GLN A 45 -14.58 -5.19 2.46
CA GLN A 45 -15.71 -5.76 1.71
C GLN A 45 -15.32 -6.98 0.85
N SER A 46 -14.47 -7.86 1.39
CA SER A 46 -13.93 -9.06 0.72
C SER A 46 -12.97 -8.81 -0.44
N ASP A 47 -12.56 -7.56 -0.68
CA ASP A 47 -11.49 -7.19 -1.60
C ASP A 47 -10.18 -6.90 -0.85
N VAL A 48 -9.05 -7.24 -1.49
CA VAL A 48 -7.71 -6.92 -1.01
C VAL A 48 -7.14 -5.76 -1.82
N PHE A 49 -6.81 -4.67 -1.13
CA PHE A 49 -6.23 -3.47 -1.73
C PHE A 49 -4.74 -3.40 -1.42
N PRO A 50 -3.86 -3.73 -2.39
CA PRO A 50 -2.42 -3.56 -2.21
C PRO A 50 -2.06 -2.09 -2.22
N MET A 51 -1.16 -1.71 -1.33
CA MET A 51 -0.74 -0.32 -1.12
C MET A 51 0.77 -0.20 -1.16
N GLU A 52 1.25 0.86 -1.79
CA GLU A 52 2.67 1.20 -1.85
C GLU A 52 2.91 2.64 -1.39
N VAL A 53 3.89 2.83 -0.51
CA VAL A 53 4.25 4.11 0.08
C VAL A 53 5.50 4.65 -0.62
N LYS A 54 5.43 5.88 -1.09
CA LYS A 54 6.54 6.55 -1.80
C LYS A 54 6.91 7.85 -1.10
N ALA A 55 8.08 7.85 -0.47
CA ALA A 55 8.64 9.04 0.18
C ALA A 55 9.14 10.12 -0.82
N ARG A 56 9.47 9.75 -2.07
CA ARG A 56 9.98 10.67 -3.11
C ARG A 56 9.19 10.56 -4.41
N GLY A 57 9.23 11.62 -5.23
CA GLY A 57 8.43 11.76 -6.46
C GLY A 57 8.65 10.72 -7.57
N ASN A 58 9.57 9.77 -7.40
CA ASN A 58 9.76 8.63 -8.30
C ASN A 58 8.69 7.56 -8.02
N VAL A 59 7.73 7.48 -8.94
CA VAL A 59 6.50 6.70 -8.77
C VAL A 59 6.54 5.32 -9.43
N LYS A 60 7.69 4.91 -9.99
CA LYS A 60 7.80 3.60 -10.64
C LYS A 60 7.70 2.49 -9.61
N SER A 61 6.57 1.81 -9.61
CA SER A 61 6.21 0.74 -8.69
C SER A 61 6.48 -0.63 -9.30
N GLY A 62 7.74 -1.08 -9.25
CA GLY A 62 8.14 -2.40 -9.76
C GLY A 62 7.35 -3.52 -9.08
N SER A 63 7.36 -3.54 -7.74
CA SER A 63 6.72 -4.59 -6.95
C SER A 63 5.19 -4.63 -7.07
N LEU A 64 4.52 -3.47 -7.01
CA LEU A 64 3.06 -3.41 -7.17
C LEU A 64 2.62 -3.86 -8.57
N SER A 65 3.40 -3.53 -9.60
CA SER A 65 3.11 -4.00 -10.97
C SER A 65 3.17 -5.53 -11.07
N VAL A 66 4.07 -6.18 -10.32
CA VAL A 66 4.13 -7.66 -10.26
C VAL A 66 2.91 -8.22 -9.55
N TYR A 67 2.47 -7.61 -8.45
CA TYR A 67 1.26 -8.03 -7.75
C TYR A 67 0.02 -7.88 -8.64
N VAL A 68 -0.17 -6.71 -9.25
CA VAL A 68 -1.31 -6.42 -10.13
C VAL A 68 -1.39 -7.41 -11.28
N LYS A 69 -0.27 -7.70 -11.95
CA LYS A 69 -0.23 -8.70 -13.03
C LYS A 69 -0.59 -10.11 -12.58
N ARG A 70 -0.36 -10.45 -11.31
CA ARG A 70 -0.58 -11.81 -10.78
C ARG A 70 -2.00 -12.01 -10.26
N TYR A 71 -2.58 -10.98 -9.64
CA TYR A 71 -3.83 -11.12 -8.89
C TYR A 71 -4.98 -10.24 -9.40
N ASP A 72 -4.71 -9.32 -10.33
CA ASP A 72 -5.69 -8.42 -10.94
C ASP A 72 -6.66 -7.78 -9.92
N PRO A 73 -6.14 -7.06 -8.89
CA PRO A 73 -6.99 -6.46 -7.86
C PRO A 73 -7.88 -5.36 -8.44
N THR A 74 -9.05 -5.13 -7.83
CA THR A 74 -10.01 -4.08 -8.24
C THR A 74 -9.34 -2.73 -8.48
N TYR A 75 -8.47 -2.31 -7.54
CA TYR A 75 -7.50 -1.25 -7.73
C TYR A 75 -6.38 -1.37 -6.70
N SER A 76 -5.27 -0.66 -6.94
CA SER A 76 -4.19 -0.49 -5.97
C SER A 76 -4.18 0.91 -5.40
N ILE A 77 -3.63 1.10 -4.20
CA ILE A 77 -3.48 2.41 -3.58
C ILE A 77 -2.01 2.82 -3.61
N ARG A 78 -1.75 4.07 -3.95
CA ARG A 78 -0.42 4.66 -3.86
C ARG A 78 -0.45 5.85 -2.94
N ILE A 79 0.39 5.80 -1.90
CA ILE A 79 0.50 6.84 -0.90
C ILE A 79 1.78 7.62 -1.17
N SER A 80 1.69 8.93 -1.39
CA SER A 80 2.88 9.74 -1.69
C SER A 80 2.67 11.22 -1.37
N GLY A 81 3.69 12.05 -1.56
CA GLY A 81 3.53 13.52 -1.49
C GLY A 81 2.80 14.16 -2.69
N LYS A 82 2.28 13.38 -3.64
CA LYS A 82 1.55 13.90 -4.81
C LYS A 82 0.07 14.13 -4.52
N ASN A 83 -0.59 14.92 -5.39
CA ASN A 83 -2.03 15.15 -5.35
C ASN A 83 -2.83 13.87 -5.60
N PHE A 84 -4.12 13.93 -5.28
CA PHE A 84 -5.08 12.90 -5.64
C PHE A 84 -5.09 12.61 -7.14
N GLY A 85 -5.34 11.36 -7.49
CA GLY A 85 -5.54 10.95 -8.87
C GLY A 85 -5.97 9.50 -8.94
N PHE A 86 -6.61 9.13 -10.04
CA PHE A 86 -6.95 7.74 -10.34
C PHE A 86 -6.62 7.46 -11.80
N GLU A 87 -5.57 6.69 -12.02
CA GLU A 87 -5.07 6.35 -13.35
C GLU A 87 -4.56 4.91 -13.34
N ASN A 88 -4.83 4.15 -14.40
CA ASN A 88 -4.37 2.78 -14.56
C ASN A 88 -4.73 1.85 -13.37
N ASN A 89 -5.93 2.00 -12.81
CA ASN A 89 -6.38 1.29 -11.59
C ASN A 89 -5.49 1.52 -10.36
N ILE A 90 -4.84 2.69 -10.29
CA ILE A 90 -4.08 3.12 -9.12
C ILE A 90 -4.70 4.39 -8.56
N LEU A 91 -5.27 4.27 -7.36
CA LEU A 91 -5.73 5.39 -6.55
C LEU A 91 -4.52 6.04 -5.85
N SER A 92 -4.11 7.19 -6.35
CA SER A 92 -3.07 8.00 -5.72
C SER A 92 -3.69 8.87 -4.65
N ILE A 93 -3.22 8.74 -3.41
CA ILE A 93 -3.63 9.58 -2.28
C ILE A 93 -2.42 10.31 -1.68
N PRO A 94 -2.58 11.59 -1.30
CA PRO A 94 -1.55 12.28 -0.55
C PRO A 94 -1.28 11.61 0.80
N LEU A 95 -0.01 11.61 1.24
CA LEU A 95 0.41 11.01 2.50
C LEU A 95 -0.39 11.58 3.69
N TYR A 96 -0.64 12.90 3.70
CA TYR A 96 -1.35 13.55 4.80
C TYR A 96 -2.85 13.18 4.90
N THR A 97 -3.43 12.46 3.93
CA THR A 97 -4.86 12.10 3.91
C THR A 97 -5.13 10.64 4.23
N VAL A 98 -4.10 9.85 4.59
CA VAL A 98 -4.26 8.41 4.87
C VAL A 98 -5.26 8.14 6.00
N PHE A 99 -5.39 9.06 6.95
CA PHE A 99 -6.39 8.97 8.03
C PHE A 99 -7.85 8.95 7.53
N CYS A 100 -8.11 9.32 6.26
CA CYS A 100 -9.43 9.29 5.64
C CYS A 100 -9.82 7.89 5.09
N LEU A 101 -8.87 6.95 4.99
CA LEU A 101 -9.14 5.59 4.55
C LEU A 101 -9.96 4.78 5.56
#